data_AF-A0AAC8TGP9-F1
#
_entry.id   AF-A0AAC8TGP9-F1
#
_cell.length_a   1.000
_cell.length_b   1.000
_cell.length_c   1.000
_cell.angle_alpha   90.00
_cell.angle_beta   90.00
_cell.angle_gamma   90.00
#
_symmetry.space_group_name_H-M   'P 1'
#
loop_
_entity.id
_entity.type
_entity.pdbx_description
1 polymer ?
#
loop_
_entity_poly.entity_id
_entity_poly.type
_entity_poly.pdbx_seq_one_letter_code
_entity_poly.pdbx_strand_id
1 'polypeptide(L)'
;MLPAGLPEETAQEAPRPEKLPGRAEVPSLEKPDANPNDLPAQRWGVVAPEGEEGEALLRALAPLMEHRERQQGAPVRVYRVPADMDAKQAVAWRRDVHQDEAVPQEERPRYLLLLGDLHRVSMELQQVMALGAFVGRLHVATPSGEPDLAGYRAYAEKVLASEGRAAPDEAAEVLLYCADDGTPATAQGRWLLVEPCARQVETRWKQRHPALRLRVWGEERVALEELLQVGGAARSGVMLSVSHGLGKPRRGWSSLEQQRARQGALRLASGELLTAEELRTTPFLPEGMWFCLACFGAATPPRSAFHAWLTLLAREGGQKDLSQEVLESLPKEGERPFLAALPQAALANPRGPLAIIGHGDLAWTYGFTTVGAASRGRASRITGALEVLANGSRAGVALDALMRAYREVNDGLMTEYQERQDARLEGRPDPVDPVEHAARWMERNDLRGYVLLGDPAARLCLRSAGI
;
A
#
# COMPACT_ATOMS: atom_id res chain seq x y z
N MET A 1 -0.10 44.06 -0.78
CA MET A 1 0.78 43.89 -1.96
C MET A 1 2.21 43.94 -1.47
N LEU A 2 2.96 42.86 -1.62
CA LEU A 2 4.40 42.87 -1.36
C LEU A 2 5.06 43.77 -2.44
N PRO A 3 5.72 44.89 -2.07
CA PRO A 3 6.23 45.87 -3.04
C PRO A 3 7.42 45.39 -3.87
N ALA A 4 8.03 44.26 -3.50
CA ALA A 4 9.05 43.58 -4.28
C ALA A 4 8.95 42.08 -3.99
N GLY A 5 8.95 41.25 -5.05
CA GLY A 5 9.22 39.83 -4.92
C GLY A 5 10.64 39.58 -4.42
N LEU A 6 10.94 38.34 -4.03
CA LEU A 6 12.31 37.92 -3.70
C LEU A 6 13.26 38.35 -4.84
N PRO A 7 14.45 38.93 -4.55
CA PRO A 7 15.41 39.32 -5.57
C PRO A 7 15.76 38.15 -6.48
N GLU A 8 15.72 38.36 -7.80
CA GLU A 8 16.01 37.34 -8.82
C GLU A 8 17.41 36.72 -8.63
N GLU A 9 18.33 37.50 -8.06
CA GLU A 9 19.70 37.14 -7.69
C GLU A 9 19.76 35.93 -6.74
N THR A 10 18.77 35.77 -5.85
CA THR A 10 18.71 34.65 -4.89
C THR A 10 18.51 33.29 -5.58
N ALA A 11 17.98 33.29 -6.81
CA ALA A 11 17.80 32.09 -7.63
C ALA A 11 18.93 31.87 -8.65
N GLN A 12 19.77 32.88 -8.89
CA GLN A 12 20.81 32.88 -9.93
C GLN A 12 22.17 32.35 -9.47
N GLU A 13 22.39 32.18 -8.15
CA GLU A 13 23.60 31.56 -7.61
C GLU A 13 23.56 30.02 -7.60
N ALA A 14 22.48 29.41 -8.09
CA ALA A 14 22.42 27.96 -8.30
C ALA A 14 23.30 27.56 -9.51
N PRO A 15 24.15 26.51 -9.39
CA PRO A 15 24.97 26.06 -10.51
C PRO A 15 24.09 25.70 -11.71
N ARG A 16 24.44 26.23 -12.90
CA ARG A 16 23.75 25.92 -14.14
C ARG A 16 23.84 24.41 -14.42
N PRO A 17 22.72 23.70 -14.66
CA PRO A 17 22.77 22.29 -15.02
C PRO A 17 23.57 22.09 -16.30
N GLU A 18 24.33 21.00 -16.37
CA GLU A 18 25.09 20.63 -17.57
C GLU A 18 24.16 20.54 -18.78
N LYS A 19 24.62 21.06 -19.93
CA LYS A 19 23.89 20.96 -21.19
C LYS A 19 23.81 19.50 -21.60
N LEU A 20 22.60 18.93 -21.55
CA LEU A 20 22.31 17.61 -22.08
C LEU A 20 22.64 17.55 -23.58
N PRO A 21 23.16 16.41 -24.09
CA PRO A 21 23.45 16.24 -25.51
C PRO A 21 22.17 16.42 -26.35
N GLY A 22 22.33 17.06 -27.52
CA GLY A 22 21.24 17.47 -28.41
C GLY A 22 20.29 16.33 -28.73
N ARG A 23 19.01 16.50 -28.36
CA ARG A 23 17.92 15.56 -28.60
C ARG A 23 17.65 15.44 -30.10
N ALA A 24 17.50 14.21 -30.59
CA ALA A 24 16.59 13.95 -31.69
C ALA A 24 15.19 14.37 -31.22
N GLU A 25 14.52 15.25 -31.96
CA GLU A 25 13.15 15.70 -31.66
C GLU A 25 12.17 14.52 -31.79
N VAL A 26 12.07 13.73 -30.72
CA VAL A 26 10.89 12.93 -30.43
C VAL A 26 9.97 13.86 -29.63
N PRO A 27 8.68 14.01 -29.98
CA PRO A 27 7.77 14.87 -29.25
C PRO A 27 7.74 14.48 -27.77
N SER A 28 8.39 15.30 -26.94
CA SER A 28 8.50 15.11 -25.51
C SER A 28 7.19 15.49 -24.86
N LEU A 29 6.42 14.50 -24.45
CA LEU A 29 5.30 14.70 -23.54
C LEU A 29 5.28 13.51 -22.59
N GLU A 30 5.75 13.75 -21.37
CA GLU A 30 5.09 13.13 -20.24
C GLU A 30 3.59 13.38 -20.43
N LYS A 31 2.77 12.34 -20.28
CA LYS A 31 1.32 12.49 -20.36
C LYS A 31 0.73 12.30 -18.97
N PRO A 32 0.91 13.24 -18.03
CA PRO A 32 0.20 13.19 -16.75
C PRO A 32 -1.33 13.23 -16.95
N ASP A 33 -1.78 13.72 -18.10
CA ASP A 33 -3.14 13.67 -18.63
C ASP A 33 -3.50 12.33 -19.31
N ALA A 34 -2.53 11.47 -19.65
CA ALA A 34 -2.83 10.14 -20.19
C ALA A 34 -3.51 9.27 -19.14
N ASN A 35 -4.28 8.32 -19.65
CA ASN A 35 -4.96 7.34 -18.83
C ASN A 35 -3.95 6.64 -17.91
N PRO A 36 -4.16 6.62 -16.58
CA PRO A 36 -3.24 5.97 -15.65
C PRO A 36 -3.10 4.46 -15.94
N ASN A 37 -4.06 3.81 -16.61
CA ASN A 37 -3.97 2.40 -16.99
C ASN A 37 -3.14 2.13 -18.26
N ASP A 38 -2.77 3.16 -19.02
CA ASP A 38 -1.99 3.06 -20.26
C ASP A 38 -0.50 2.82 -19.96
N LEU A 39 -0.11 1.55 -19.89
CA LEU A 39 1.25 1.16 -19.49
C LEU A 39 2.35 1.70 -20.43
N PRO A 40 2.21 1.67 -21.77
CA PRO A 40 3.13 2.37 -22.67
C PRO A 40 3.38 3.84 -22.29
N ALA A 41 2.33 4.61 -21.98
CA ALA A 41 2.45 6.03 -21.66
C ALA A 41 2.99 6.27 -20.23
N GLN A 42 2.63 5.41 -19.28
CA GLN A 42 3.02 5.58 -17.87
C GLN A 42 4.38 4.95 -17.55
N ARG A 43 4.87 4.03 -18.40
CA ARG A 43 6.10 3.25 -18.22
C ARG A 43 6.13 2.40 -16.94
N TRP A 44 6.91 1.33 -16.99
CA TRP A 44 7.12 0.39 -15.90
C TRP A 44 8.61 0.16 -15.68
N GLY A 45 9.01 0.16 -14.42
CA GLY A 45 10.38 -0.04 -13.97
C GLY A 45 10.44 -0.85 -12.69
N VAL A 46 11.66 -1.29 -12.35
CA VAL A 46 11.93 -2.10 -11.17
C VAL A 46 13.01 -1.44 -10.33
N VAL A 47 12.82 -1.47 -9.01
CA VAL A 47 13.80 -1.02 -8.03
C VAL A 47 14.30 -2.25 -7.29
N ALA A 48 15.58 -2.56 -7.45
CA ALA A 48 16.22 -3.74 -6.84
C ALA A 48 17.33 -3.29 -5.88
N PRO A 49 17.59 -4.04 -4.80
CA PRO A 49 18.72 -3.75 -3.93
C PRO A 49 20.04 -3.88 -4.69
N GLU A 50 21.06 -3.17 -4.22
CA GLU A 50 22.44 -3.37 -4.67
C GLU A 50 22.97 -4.76 -4.25
N GLY A 51 23.93 -5.29 -5.01
CA GLY A 51 24.61 -6.55 -4.71
C GLY A 51 23.97 -7.81 -5.29
N GLU A 52 24.55 -8.96 -4.94
CA GLU A 52 24.21 -10.27 -5.52
C GLU A 52 22.75 -10.68 -5.30
N GLU A 53 22.18 -10.32 -4.15
CA GLU A 53 20.78 -10.57 -3.85
C GLU A 53 19.87 -9.88 -4.87
N GLY A 54 20.10 -8.59 -5.16
CA GLY A 54 19.34 -7.85 -6.16
C GLY A 54 19.46 -8.44 -7.56
N GLU A 55 20.65 -8.90 -7.95
CA GLU A 55 20.83 -9.63 -9.22
C GLU A 55 20.02 -10.92 -9.27
N ALA A 56 20.01 -11.67 -8.17
CA ALA A 56 19.25 -12.92 -8.08
C ALA A 56 17.74 -12.67 -8.17
N LEU A 57 17.23 -11.63 -7.51
CA LEU A 57 15.82 -11.23 -7.58
C LEU A 57 15.41 -10.81 -9.00
N LEU A 58 16.23 -10.03 -9.69
CA LEU A 58 15.96 -9.63 -11.08
C LEU A 58 15.97 -10.82 -12.03
N ARG A 59 16.92 -11.76 -11.88
CA ARG A 59 16.90 -13.02 -12.66
C ARG A 59 15.65 -13.85 -12.40
N ALA A 60 15.18 -13.90 -11.16
CA ALA A 60 13.95 -14.62 -10.82
C ALA A 60 12.70 -13.97 -11.43
N LEU A 61 12.69 -12.64 -11.59
CA LEU A 61 11.59 -11.88 -12.20
C LEU A 61 11.74 -11.61 -13.71
N ALA A 62 12.78 -12.10 -14.37
CA ALA A 62 12.99 -11.89 -15.81
C ALA A 62 11.73 -12.14 -16.67
N PRO A 63 10.93 -13.20 -16.45
CA PRO A 63 9.70 -13.41 -17.22
C PRO A 63 8.69 -12.26 -17.11
N LEU A 64 8.54 -11.67 -15.91
CA LEU A 64 7.67 -10.51 -15.70
C LEU A 64 8.23 -9.26 -16.36
N MET A 65 9.54 -9.03 -16.25
CA MET A 65 10.20 -7.89 -16.88
C MET A 65 10.03 -7.93 -18.40
N GLU A 66 10.35 -9.05 -19.04
CA GLU A 66 10.17 -9.24 -20.50
C GLU A 66 8.70 -9.04 -20.92
N HIS A 67 7.75 -9.48 -20.09
CA HIS A 67 6.32 -9.25 -20.35
C HIS A 67 5.95 -7.77 -20.29
N ARG A 68 6.47 -7.03 -19.31
CA ARG A 68 6.25 -5.59 -19.20
C ARG A 68 6.96 -4.81 -20.32
N GLU A 69 8.13 -5.24 -20.77
CA GLU A 69 8.82 -4.67 -21.95
C GLU A 69 7.95 -4.77 -23.21
N ARG A 70 7.38 -5.96 -23.47
CA ARG A 70 6.45 -6.18 -24.59
C ARG A 70 5.21 -5.30 -24.48
N GLN A 71 4.63 -5.17 -23.29
CA GLN A 71 3.42 -4.37 -23.09
C GLN A 71 3.65 -2.86 -23.21
N GLN A 72 4.80 -2.35 -22.76
CA GLN A 72 5.10 -0.93 -22.81
C GLN A 72 5.84 -0.50 -24.09
N GLY A 73 6.36 -1.46 -24.87
CA GLY A 73 7.12 -1.21 -26.09
C GLY A 73 8.49 -0.58 -25.86
N ALA A 74 9.08 -0.75 -24.68
CA ALA A 74 10.37 -0.17 -24.29
C ALA A 74 11.08 -1.06 -23.24
N PRO A 75 12.43 -1.03 -23.17
CA PRO A 75 13.18 -1.77 -22.15
C PRO A 75 12.76 -1.37 -20.73
N VAL A 76 12.81 -2.32 -19.80
CA VAL A 76 12.55 -2.06 -18.38
C VAL A 76 13.71 -1.24 -17.81
N ARG A 77 13.39 -0.09 -17.21
CA ARG A 77 14.37 0.66 -16.43
C ARG A 77 14.56 0.01 -15.06
N VAL A 78 15.79 -0.38 -14.76
CA VAL A 78 16.20 -0.96 -13.48
C VAL A 78 16.92 0.10 -12.67
N TYR A 79 16.44 0.35 -11.45
CA TYR A 79 17.13 1.18 -10.48
C TYR A 79 17.75 0.33 -9.39
N ARG A 80 18.95 0.72 -8.94
CA ARG A 80 19.61 0.13 -7.79
C ARG A 80 19.56 1.07 -6.60
N VAL A 81 19.38 0.48 -5.43
CA VAL A 81 19.21 1.23 -4.19
C VAL A 81 20.04 0.62 -3.06
N PRO A 82 20.68 1.46 -2.22
CA PRO A 82 21.31 0.99 -1.01
C PRO A 82 20.27 0.55 0.02
N ALA A 83 20.69 -0.34 0.92
CA ALA A 83 19.91 -0.79 2.06
C ALA A 83 19.62 0.35 3.05
N ASP A 84 18.59 0.17 3.87
CA ASP A 84 18.29 1.00 5.04
C ASP A 84 18.17 2.52 4.81
N MET A 85 17.73 2.96 3.62
CA MET A 85 17.49 4.39 3.36
C MET A 85 16.45 4.99 4.31
N ASP A 86 16.82 6.05 5.02
CA ASP A 86 15.88 6.84 5.80
C ASP A 86 14.98 7.72 4.91
N ALA A 87 14.04 8.44 5.54
CA ALA A 87 13.11 9.30 4.82
C ALA A 87 13.79 10.45 4.06
N LYS A 88 14.89 11.00 4.58
CA LYS A 88 15.63 12.09 3.93
C LYS A 88 16.37 11.57 2.70
N GLN A 89 17.02 10.41 2.83
CA GLN A 89 17.70 9.72 1.73
C GLN A 89 16.70 9.30 0.65
N ALA A 90 15.53 8.79 1.01
CA ALA A 90 14.46 8.45 0.07
C ALA A 90 13.95 9.67 -0.72
N VAL A 91 13.77 10.83 -0.07
CA VAL A 91 13.40 12.08 -0.75
C VAL A 91 14.49 12.54 -1.71
N ALA A 92 15.75 12.51 -1.28
CA ALA A 92 16.88 12.84 -2.15
C ALA A 92 16.96 11.90 -3.34
N TRP A 93 16.83 10.58 -3.13
CA TRP A 93 16.85 9.57 -4.18
C TRP A 93 15.74 9.80 -5.21
N ARG A 94 14.52 10.11 -4.76
CA ARG A 94 13.42 10.42 -5.68
C ARG A 94 13.79 11.62 -6.56
N ARG A 95 14.30 12.70 -5.98
CA ARG A 95 14.68 13.92 -6.71
C ARG A 95 15.84 13.67 -7.66
N ASP A 96 16.91 13.03 -7.19
CA ASP A 96 18.20 12.96 -7.86
C ASP A 96 18.31 11.77 -8.84
N VAL A 97 17.52 10.71 -8.65
CA VAL A 97 17.62 9.47 -9.43
C VAL A 97 16.35 9.18 -10.21
N HIS A 98 15.18 9.20 -9.57
CA HIS A 98 13.92 8.92 -10.26
C HIS A 98 13.47 10.09 -11.14
N GLN A 99 13.60 11.31 -10.61
CA GLN A 99 13.20 12.55 -11.27
C GLN A 99 14.39 13.28 -11.91
N ASP A 100 15.48 12.56 -12.21
CA ASP A 100 16.66 13.12 -12.87
C ASP A 100 16.29 13.81 -14.20
N GLU A 101 16.57 15.11 -14.28
CA GLU A 101 16.28 15.95 -15.45
C GLU A 101 17.05 15.55 -16.70
N ALA A 102 18.13 14.78 -16.56
CA ALA A 102 18.83 14.19 -17.70
C ALA A 102 17.99 13.13 -18.42
N VAL A 103 17.04 12.50 -17.73
CA VAL A 103 16.16 11.47 -18.30
C VAL A 103 14.88 12.13 -18.80
N PRO A 104 14.50 11.99 -20.09
CA PRO A 104 13.22 12.47 -20.59
C PRO A 104 12.07 11.94 -19.75
N GLN A 105 11.11 12.81 -19.49
CA GLN A 105 10.11 12.59 -18.47
C GLN A 105 9.18 11.41 -18.83
N GLU A 106 8.87 11.25 -20.12
CA GLU A 106 8.14 10.14 -20.74
C GLU A 106 8.87 8.78 -20.72
N GLU A 107 10.16 8.77 -20.39
CA GLU A 107 10.96 7.57 -20.16
C GLU A 107 11.02 7.19 -18.67
N ARG A 108 10.60 8.08 -17.78
CA ARG A 108 10.61 7.84 -16.33
C ARG A 108 9.44 6.91 -15.96
N PRO A 109 9.68 5.69 -15.47
CA PRO A 109 8.62 4.79 -15.04
C PRO A 109 7.81 5.36 -13.89
N ARG A 110 6.49 5.45 -14.11
CA ARG A 110 5.52 5.75 -13.06
C ARG A 110 5.07 4.49 -12.34
N TYR A 111 5.01 3.34 -13.02
CA TYR A 111 4.86 2.06 -12.34
C TYR A 111 6.21 1.55 -11.85
N LEU A 112 6.36 1.36 -10.53
CA LEU A 112 7.60 0.91 -9.91
C LEU A 112 7.36 -0.32 -9.03
N LEU A 113 7.96 -1.44 -9.41
CA LEU A 113 8.01 -2.63 -8.58
C LEU A 113 9.29 -2.64 -7.73
N LEU A 114 9.15 -2.60 -6.42
CA LEU A 114 10.25 -2.71 -5.46
C LEU A 114 10.49 -4.18 -5.13
N LEU A 115 11.74 -4.64 -5.17
CA LEU A 115 12.12 -6.01 -4.85
C LEU A 115 12.81 -6.08 -3.49
N GLY A 116 12.46 -7.09 -2.70
CA GLY A 116 13.13 -7.36 -1.42
C GLY A 116 12.41 -6.82 -0.20
N ASP A 117 12.90 -7.26 0.96
CA ASP A 117 12.33 -6.95 2.27
C ASP A 117 12.66 -5.51 2.71
N LEU A 118 12.09 -5.09 3.85
CA LEU A 118 12.20 -3.71 4.33
C LEU A 118 13.62 -3.25 4.67
N HIS A 119 14.53 -4.14 5.07
CA HIS A 119 15.93 -3.81 5.35
C HIS A 119 16.76 -3.65 4.07
N ARG A 120 16.32 -4.22 2.94
CA ARG A 120 17.01 -4.12 1.65
C ARG A 120 16.52 -2.92 0.83
N VAL A 121 15.21 -2.70 0.83
CA VAL A 121 14.58 -1.54 0.21
C VAL A 121 13.64 -0.94 1.25
N SER A 122 13.92 0.26 1.73
CA SER A 122 13.24 0.80 2.91
C SER A 122 11.74 1.05 2.70
N MET A 123 10.99 1.02 3.81
CA MET A 123 9.57 1.41 3.80
C MET A 123 9.43 2.89 3.42
N GLU A 124 10.37 3.71 3.87
CA GLU A 124 10.47 5.13 3.61
C GLU A 124 10.55 5.42 2.10
N LEU A 125 11.37 4.66 1.36
CA LEU A 125 11.43 4.78 -0.10
C LEU A 125 10.06 4.49 -0.74
N GLN A 126 9.42 3.38 -0.36
CA GLN A 126 8.10 3.02 -0.90
C GLN A 126 7.07 4.12 -0.65
N GLN A 127 7.04 4.67 0.57
CA GLN A 127 6.11 5.74 0.95
C GLN A 127 6.39 7.06 0.22
N VAL A 128 7.66 7.43 0.01
CA VAL A 128 8.05 8.65 -0.72
C VAL A 128 7.70 8.54 -2.20
N MET A 129 7.90 7.36 -2.79
CA MET A 129 7.59 7.11 -4.20
C MET A 129 6.07 7.07 -4.46
N ALA A 130 5.28 6.52 -3.53
CA ALA A 130 3.82 6.43 -3.65
C ALA A 130 3.09 7.80 -3.71
N LEU A 131 3.81 8.90 -3.48
CA LEU A 131 3.26 10.26 -3.59
C LEU A 131 2.96 10.68 -5.04
N GLY A 132 3.67 10.13 -6.02
CA GLY A 132 3.53 10.48 -7.44
C GLY A 132 3.66 9.32 -8.42
N ALA A 133 4.19 8.18 -7.97
CA ALA A 133 4.32 6.94 -8.72
C ALA A 133 3.32 5.87 -8.24
N PHE A 134 3.03 4.91 -9.11
CA PHE A 134 2.28 3.69 -8.83
C PHE A 134 3.23 2.62 -8.32
N VAL A 135 3.35 2.51 -7.01
CA VAL A 135 4.40 1.69 -6.36
C VAL A 135 3.82 0.41 -5.80
N GLY A 136 4.40 -0.72 -6.17
CA GLY A 136 4.14 -2.02 -5.53
C GLY A 136 5.45 -2.64 -5.03
N ARG A 137 5.37 -3.62 -4.14
CA ARG A 137 6.54 -4.33 -3.61
C ARG A 137 6.35 -5.83 -3.68
N LEU A 138 7.36 -6.56 -4.14
CA LEU A 138 7.40 -8.01 -4.06
C LEU A 138 8.57 -8.48 -3.18
N HIS A 139 8.22 -9.24 -2.16
CA HIS A 139 9.16 -10.03 -1.39
C HIS A 139 8.53 -11.37 -1.05
N VAL A 140 9.28 -12.46 -1.21
CA VAL A 140 8.90 -13.79 -0.74
C VAL A 140 10.11 -14.37 -0.03
N ALA A 141 9.92 -14.79 1.22
CA ALA A 141 10.97 -15.40 2.02
C ALA A 141 10.69 -16.88 2.32
N THR A 142 11.77 -17.64 2.48
CA THR A 142 11.76 -18.94 3.15
C THR A 142 11.44 -18.73 4.65
N PRO A 143 11.10 -19.80 5.40
CA PRO A 143 10.94 -19.71 6.86
C PRO A 143 12.15 -19.11 7.58
N SER A 144 13.38 -19.36 7.10
CA SER A 144 14.60 -18.77 7.68
C SER A 144 14.70 -17.24 7.48
N GLY A 145 13.90 -16.68 6.57
CA GLY A 145 13.89 -15.28 6.20
C GLY A 145 14.81 -14.94 5.01
N GLU A 146 15.33 -15.94 4.30
CA GLU A 146 16.11 -15.70 3.08
C GLU A 146 15.19 -15.56 1.86
N PRO A 147 15.55 -14.80 0.82
CA PRO A 147 14.73 -14.67 -0.37
C PRO A 147 14.46 -16.03 -1.04
N ASP A 148 13.18 -16.34 -1.24
CA ASP A 148 12.73 -17.54 -1.96
C ASP A 148 12.55 -17.21 -3.45
N LEU A 149 13.61 -17.41 -4.23
CA LEU A 149 13.60 -17.13 -5.68
C LEU A 149 12.52 -17.92 -6.45
N ALA A 150 12.14 -19.11 -5.96
CA ALA A 150 11.07 -19.90 -6.57
C ALA A 150 9.72 -19.22 -6.34
N GLY A 151 9.49 -18.64 -5.15
CA GLY A 151 8.31 -17.83 -4.85
C GLY A 151 8.18 -16.57 -5.72
N TYR A 152 9.29 -15.86 -5.99
CA TYR A 152 9.28 -14.73 -6.94
C TYR A 152 8.89 -15.19 -8.35
N ARG A 153 9.45 -16.31 -8.81
CA ARG A 153 9.13 -16.87 -10.12
C ARG A 153 7.67 -17.32 -10.21
N ALA A 154 7.17 -18.01 -9.18
CA ALA A 154 5.77 -18.45 -9.11
C ALA A 154 4.80 -17.26 -9.17
N TYR A 155 5.14 -16.15 -8.49
CA TYR A 155 4.39 -14.91 -8.61
C TYR A 155 4.40 -14.36 -10.04
N ALA A 156 5.56 -14.26 -10.67
CA ALA A 156 5.69 -13.78 -12.05
C ALA A 156 4.86 -14.64 -13.03
N GLU A 157 5.01 -15.96 -12.96
CA GLU A 157 4.27 -16.91 -13.79
C GLU A 157 2.77 -16.80 -13.59
N LYS A 158 2.29 -16.58 -12.35
CA LYS A 158 0.87 -16.34 -12.07
C LYS A 158 0.36 -15.06 -12.73
N VAL A 159 1.10 -13.96 -12.66
CA VAL A 159 0.71 -12.69 -13.32
C VAL A 159 0.63 -12.89 -14.84
N LEU A 160 1.64 -13.53 -15.43
CA LEU A 160 1.67 -13.84 -16.87
C LEU A 160 0.49 -14.73 -17.27
N ALA A 161 0.21 -15.77 -16.49
CA ALA A 161 -0.88 -16.70 -16.74
C ALA A 161 -2.26 -16.04 -16.61
N SER A 162 -2.41 -15.04 -15.74
CA SER A 162 -3.65 -14.27 -15.62
C SER A 162 -3.84 -13.31 -16.80
N GLU A 163 -2.78 -12.58 -17.18
CA GLU A 163 -2.83 -11.60 -18.27
C GLU A 163 -2.82 -12.21 -19.67
N GLY A 164 -2.31 -13.44 -19.83
CA GLY A 164 -2.29 -14.17 -21.10
C GLY A 164 -3.59 -14.90 -21.43
N ARG A 165 -4.56 -14.95 -20.50
CA ARG A 165 -5.88 -15.54 -20.76
C ARG A 165 -6.78 -14.57 -21.52
N ALA A 166 -7.65 -15.12 -22.35
CA ALA A 166 -8.80 -14.38 -22.84
C ALA A 166 -9.65 -13.91 -21.64
N ALA A 167 -10.16 -12.68 -21.70
CA ALA A 167 -11.01 -12.13 -20.65
C ALA A 167 -12.16 -13.12 -20.37
N PRO A 168 -12.27 -13.68 -19.16
CA PRO A 168 -13.34 -14.59 -18.84
C PRO A 168 -14.68 -13.85 -18.95
N ASP A 169 -15.77 -14.57 -19.24
CA ASP A 169 -17.14 -14.02 -19.22
C ASP A 169 -17.67 -13.81 -17.78
N GLU A 170 -16.76 -13.62 -16.82
CA GLU A 170 -17.05 -13.45 -15.41
C GLU A 170 -16.99 -11.96 -15.06
N ALA A 171 -18.04 -11.47 -14.41
CA ALA A 171 -18.06 -10.15 -13.80
C ALA A 171 -17.31 -10.16 -12.46
N ALA A 172 -16.80 -9.00 -12.06
CA ALA A 172 -16.14 -8.84 -10.77
C ALA A 172 -17.06 -9.28 -9.62
N GLU A 173 -16.51 -10.04 -8.67
CA GLU A 173 -17.13 -10.33 -7.38
C GLU A 173 -16.47 -9.45 -6.33
N VAL A 174 -17.26 -8.66 -5.61
CA VAL A 174 -16.81 -7.88 -4.45
C VAL A 174 -17.13 -8.66 -3.19
N LEU A 175 -16.12 -8.84 -2.36
CA LEU A 175 -16.15 -9.67 -1.17
C LEU A 175 -15.83 -8.81 0.04
N LEU A 176 -16.76 -8.68 0.99
CA LEU A 176 -16.59 -7.85 2.17
C LEU A 176 -16.62 -8.72 3.43
N TYR A 177 -15.51 -8.74 4.16
CA TYR A 177 -15.35 -9.44 5.42
C TYR A 177 -15.10 -8.46 6.57
N CYS A 178 -15.82 -8.63 7.68
CA CYS A 178 -15.45 -8.04 8.97
C CYS A 178 -15.47 -9.11 10.05
N ALA A 179 -14.38 -9.27 10.80
CA ALA A 179 -14.34 -10.20 11.93
C ALA A 179 -15.26 -9.70 13.07
N ASP A 180 -16.29 -10.46 13.45
CA ASP A 180 -17.04 -10.19 14.69
C ASP A 180 -16.37 -10.84 15.90
N ASP A 181 -15.45 -10.13 16.52
CA ASP A 181 -14.76 -10.60 17.73
C ASP A 181 -15.22 -9.89 19.00
N GLY A 182 -16.30 -9.10 18.91
CA GLY A 182 -16.84 -8.31 20.02
C GLY A 182 -15.99 -7.10 20.42
N THR A 183 -14.92 -6.77 19.70
CA THR A 183 -14.09 -5.61 20.02
C THR A 183 -14.65 -4.30 19.42
N PRO A 184 -14.46 -3.14 20.07
CA PRO A 184 -14.89 -1.86 19.51
C PRO A 184 -14.27 -1.54 18.13
N ALA A 185 -13.05 -2.01 17.88
CA ALA A 185 -12.34 -1.74 16.63
C ALA A 185 -13.01 -2.41 15.43
N THR A 186 -13.36 -3.70 15.54
CA THR A 186 -14.05 -4.43 14.48
C THR A 186 -15.51 -3.98 14.34
N ALA A 187 -16.18 -3.64 15.44
CA ALA A 187 -17.52 -3.05 15.41
C ALA A 187 -17.53 -1.72 14.65
N GLN A 188 -16.56 -0.83 14.90
CA GLN A 188 -16.39 0.41 14.12
C GLN A 188 -16.06 0.12 12.65
N GLY A 189 -15.18 -0.84 12.37
CA GLY A 189 -14.87 -1.28 11.01
C GLY A 189 -16.12 -1.75 10.26
N ARG A 190 -17.04 -2.46 10.92
CA ARG A 190 -18.33 -2.85 10.34
C ARG A 190 -19.17 -1.64 9.98
N TRP A 191 -19.51 -0.81 10.97
CA TRP A 191 -20.49 0.27 10.81
C TRP A 191 -19.98 1.46 9.99
N LEU A 192 -18.68 1.77 10.09
CA LEU A 192 -18.08 2.96 9.47
C LEU A 192 -17.39 2.67 8.15
N LEU A 193 -17.15 1.40 7.80
CA LEU A 193 -16.49 1.02 6.55
C LEU A 193 -17.25 -0.07 5.77
N VAL A 194 -17.44 -1.26 6.33
CA VAL A 194 -17.99 -2.41 5.57
C VAL A 194 -19.43 -2.18 5.13
N GLU A 195 -20.32 -1.77 6.04
CA GLU A 195 -21.73 -1.49 5.71
C GLU A 195 -21.89 -0.30 4.73
N PRO A 196 -21.20 0.85 4.91
CA PRO A 196 -21.18 1.90 3.89
C PRO A 196 -20.65 1.44 2.53
N CYS A 197 -19.64 0.56 2.51
CA CYS A 197 -19.10 0.00 1.28
C CYS A 197 -20.13 -0.90 0.59
N ALA A 198 -20.75 -1.82 1.32
CA ALA A 198 -21.81 -2.70 0.81
C ALA A 198 -22.96 -1.89 0.18
N ARG A 199 -23.42 -0.84 0.87
CA ARG A 199 -24.44 0.08 0.34
C ARG A 199 -24.01 0.76 -0.95
N GLN A 200 -22.76 1.21 -1.07
CA GLN A 200 -22.26 1.80 -2.31
C GLN A 200 -22.21 0.80 -3.47
N VAL A 201 -21.78 -0.44 -3.20
CA VAL A 201 -21.75 -1.50 -4.21
C VAL A 201 -23.17 -1.79 -4.71
N GLU A 202 -24.13 -2.01 -3.80
CA GLU A 202 -25.52 -2.32 -4.16
C GLU A 202 -26.22 -1.17 -4.89
N THR A 203 -26.08 0.05 -4.39
CA THR A 203 -26.88 1.18 -4.88
C THR A 203 -26.25 1.94 -6.04
N ARG A 204 -24.93 1.86 -6.25
CA ARG A 204 -24.24 2.61 -7.31
C ARG A 204 -23.47 1.73 -8.27
N TRP A 205 -22.68 0.78 -7.77
CA TRP A 205 -21.81 0.00 -8.66
C TRP A 205 -22.60 -0.99 -9.50
N LYS A 206 -23.58 -1.69 -8.91
CA LYS A 206 -24.46 -2.60 -9.65
C LYS A 206 -25.35 -1.89 -10.68
N GLN A 207 -25.64 -0.60 -10.50
CA GLN A 207 -26.33 0.19 -11.53
C GLN A 207 -25.47 0.36 -12.79
N ARG A 208 -24.16 0.57 -12.62
CA ARG A 208 -23.19 0.69 -13.72
C ARG A 208 -22.74 -0.67 -14.26
N HIS A 209 -22.73 -1.70 -13.40
CA HIS A 209 -22.28 -3.06 -13.72
C HIS A 209 -23.29 -4.08 -13.18
N PRO A 210 -24.42 -4.33 -13.86
CA PRO A 210 -25.49 -5.20 -13.36
C PRO A 210 -25.07 -6.65 -13.07
N ALA A 211 -24.01 -7.13 -13.71
CA ALA A 211 -23.44 -8.46 -13.48
C ALA A 211 -22.52 -8.54 -12.26
N LEU A 212 -22.14 -7.40 -11.65
CA LEU A 212 -21.27 -7.37 -10.47
C LEU A 212 -21.94 -8.08 -9.30
N ARG A 213 -21.21 -9.01 -8.68
CA ARG A 213 -21.68 -9.77 -7.52
C ARG A 213 -21.14 -9.13 -6.25
N LEU A 214 -21.96 -9.09 -5.21
CA LEU A 214 -21.56 -8.68 -3.87
C LEU A 214 -21.80 -9.84 -2.91
N ARG A 215 -20.79 -10.15 -2.09
CA ARG A 215 -20.90 -11.04 -0.95
C ARG A 215 -20.39 -10.32 0.29
N VAL A 216 -21.20 -10.28 1.34
CA VAL A 216 -20.84 -9.71 2.65
C VAL A 216 -20.91 -10.81 3.68
N TRP A 217 -19.88 -10.95 4.51
CA TRP A 217 -19.85 -11.95 5.58
C TRP A 217 -19.20 -11.42 6.85
N GLY A 218 -19.52 -12.07 7.97
CA GLY A 218 -19.05 -11.69 9.30
C GLY A 218 -20.15 -11.27 10.28
N GLU A 219 -21.41 -11.65 10.07
CA GLU A 219 -22.46 -11.54 11.11
C GLU A 219 -22.48 -12.75 12.06
N GLU A 220 -21.92 -13.88 11.63
CA GLU A 220 -21.78 -15.11 12.41
C GLU A 220 -20.29 -15.46 12.64
N ARG A 221 -20.00 -16.38 13.55
CA ARG A 221 -18.62 -16.89 13.80
C ARG A 221 -18.11 -17.65 12.56
N VAL A 222 -17.60 -16.91 11.58
CA VAL A 222 -16.97 -17.48 10.38
C VAL A 222 -15.72 -18.24 10.80
N ALA A 223 -15.73 -19.55 10.55
CA ALA A 223 -14.58 -20.42 10.77
C ALA A 223 -13.51 -20.22 9.68
N LEU A 224 -12.27 -20.61 9.98
CA LEU A 224 -11.18 -20.53 9.02
C LEU A 224 -11.46 -21.32 7.73
N GLU A 225 -12.01 -22.52 7.86
CA GLU A 225 -12.36 -23.38 6.72
C GLU A 225 -13.37 -22.72 5.78
N GLU A 226 -14.40 -22.07 6.34
CA GLU A 226 -15.41 -21.36 5.56
C GLU A 226 -14.80 -20.16 4.82
N LEU A 227 -13.94 -19.38 5.48
CA LEU A 227 -13.23 -18.27 4.85
C LEU A 227 -12.35 -18.73 3.70
N LEU A 228 -11.62 -19.83 3.88
CA LEU A 228 -10.77 -20.43 2.84
C LEU A 228 -11.61 -20.97 1.68
N GLN A 229 -12.75 -21.60 1.96
CA GLN A 229 -13.66 -22.10 0.93
C GLN A 229 -14.24 -20.95 0.09
N VAL A 230 -14.79 -19.92 0.73
CA VAL A 230 -15.37 -18.76 0.05
C VAL A 230 -14.30 -17.98 -0.72
N GLY A 231 -13.17 -17.68 -0.08
CA GLY A 231 -12.06 -16.99 -0.71
C GLY A 231 -11.46 -17.80 -1.87
N GLY A 232 -11.34 -19.12 -1.73
CA GLY A 232 -10.83 -20.00 -2.77
C GLY A 232 -11.74 -20.12 -4.01
N ALA A 233 -13.05 -19.93 -3.84
CA ALA A 233 -14.02 -19.91 -4.93
C ALA A 233 -14.13 -18.55 -5.64
N ALA A 234 -13.62 -17.48 -5.02
CA ALA A 234 -13.73 -16.10 -5.48
C ALA A 234 -12.68 -15.73 -6.53
N ARG A 235 -12.76 -16.37 -7.70
CA ARG A 235 -11.88 -16.08 -8.85
C ARG A 235 -12.07 -14.64 -9.32
N SER A 236 -10.96 -13.95 -9.59
CA SER A 236 -10.98 -12.53 -10.03
C SER A 236 -11.76 -11.60 -9.08
N GLY A 237 -11.87 -11.97 -7.80
CA GLY A 237 -12.59 -11.20 -6.79
C GLY A 237 -11.80 -10.01 -6.26
N VAL A 238 -12.50 -8.96 -5.83
CA VAL A 238 -11.95 -7.86 -5.03
C VAL A 238 -12.43 -8.01 -3.60
N MET A 239 -11.53 -8.33 -2.68
CA MET A 239 -11.86 -8.53 -1.28
C MET A 239 -11.43 -7.36 -0.42
N LEU A 240 -12.31 -6.89 0.46
CA LEU A 240 -11.96 -6.11 1.66
C LEU A 240 -12.07 -7.02 2.88
N SER A 241 -11.00 -7.13 3.66
CA SER A 241 -11.06 -7.75 4.99
C SER A 241 -10.75 -6.75 6.08
N VAL A 242 -11.57 -6.76 7.13
CA VAL A 242 -11.37 -5.97 8.35
C VAL A 242 -11.24 -6.93 9.53
N SER A 243 -10.08 -6.95 10.17
CA SER A 243 -9.80 -7.77 11.35
C SER A 243 -8.62 -7.22 12.15
N HIS A 244 -8.30 -7.86 13.27
CA HIS A 244 -7.01 -7.64 13.92
C HIS A 244 -5.93 -8.43 13.21
N GLY A 245 -4.75 -7.81 13.08
CA GLY A 245 -3.54 -8.55 12.78
C GLY A 245 -2.83 -8.96 14.07
N LEU A 246 -2.21 -10.13 14.05
CA LEU A 246 -1.53 -10.70 15.21
C LEU A 246 -0.31 -9.84 15.54
N GLY A 247 -0.38 -9.08 16.63
CA GLY A 247 0.77 -8.47 17.30
C GLY A 247 1.50 -9.45 18.22
N LYS A 248 2.35 -8.94 19.11
CA LYS A 248 3.10 -9.78 20.07
C LYS A 248 2.15 -10.60 20.97
N PRO A 249 2.34 -11.94 21.10
CA PRO A 249 1.61 -12.75 22.06
C PRO A 249 1.93 -12.37 23.52
N ARG A 250 1.02 -12.66 24.47
CA ARG A 250 1.22 -12.35 25.91
C ARG A 250 2.53 -12.89 26.51
N ARG A 251 3.01 -14.05 26.05
CA ARG A 251 4.28 -14.66 26.50
C ARG A 251 5.49 -14.23 25.67
N GLY A 252 5.32 -13.29 24.74
CA GLY A 252 6.30 -12.97 23.72
C GLY A 252 6.38 -14.03 22.62
N TRP A 253 7.18 -13.72 21.60
CA TRP A 253 7.55 -14.67 20.55
C TRP A 253 8.58 -15.66 21.07
N SER A 254 8.50 -16.93 20.66
CA SER A 254 9.50 -17.94 21.01
C SER A 254 10.82 -17.75 20.26
N SER A 255 10.79 -17.09 19.10
CA SER A 255 11.96 -16.75 18.28
C SER A 255 11.62 -15.65 17.27
N LEU A 256 12.65 -15.02 16.69
CA LEU A 256 12.49 -14.07 15.58
C LEU A 256 11.91 -14.75 14.32
N GLU A 257 12.18 -16.03 14.13
CA GLU A 257 11.56 -16.82 13.06
C GLU A 257 10.05 -16.93 13.28
N GLN A 258 9.61 -17.26 14.50
CA GLN A 258 8.18 -17.33 14.80
C GLN A 258 7.50 -15.95 14.61
N GLN A 259 8.14 -14.88 15.05
CA GLN A 259 7.63 -13.52 14.85
C GLN A 259 7.44 -13.22 13.36
N ARG A 260 8.48 -13.41 12.53
CA ARG A 260 8.41 -13.16 11.09
C ARG A 260 7.35 -14.02 10.40
N ALA A 261 7.17 -15.27 10.85
CA ALA A 261 6.20 -16.18 10.27
C ALA A 261 4.74 -15.87 10.63
N ARG A 262 4.49 -15.22 11.79
CA ARG A 262 3.13 -15.09 12.35
C ARG A 262 2.64 -13.67 12.57
N GLN A 263 3.52 -12.69 12.80
CA GLN A 263 3.09 -11.31 13.00
C GLN A 263 2.39 -10.79 11.74
N GLY A 264 1.23 -10.17 11.94
CA GLY A 264 0.33 -9.75 10.85
C GLY A 264 -0.62 -10.84 10.33
N ALA A 265 -0.60 -12.06 10.89
CA ALA A 265 -1.65 -13.06 10.64
C ALA A 265 -3.03 -12.54 11.07
N LEU A 266 -4.10 -12.88 10.38
CA LEU A 266 -5.41 -12.29 10.65
C LEU A 266 -6.18 -13.09 11.68
N ARG A 267 -6.71 -12.42 12.70
CA ARG A 267 -7.61 -13.03 13.68
C ARG A 267 -9.04 -13.07 13.15
N LEU A 268 -9.63 -14.26 13.12
CA LEU A 268 -11.01 -14.46 12.71
C LEU A 268 -11.96 -14.35 13.90
N ALA A 269 -13.25 -14.19 13.62
CA ALA A 269 -14.33 -14.17 14.60
C ALA A 269 -14.39 -15.44 15.46
N SER A 270 -13.99 -16.60 14.89
CA SER A 270 -13.90 -17.87 15.61
C SER A 270 -12.76 -17.92 16.65
N GLY A 271 -11.83 -16.96 16.61
CA GLY A 271 -10.59 -16.96 17.39
C GLY A 271 -9.42 -17.64 16.69
N GLU A 272 -9.67 -18.35 15.59
CA GLU A 272 -8.65 -18.92 14.71
C GLU A 272 -7.83 -17.84 14.01
N LEU A 273 -6.68 -18.24 13.46
CA LEU A 273 -5.78 -17.37 12.72
C LEU A 273 -5.72 -17.80 11.26
N LEU A 274 -5.85 -16.86 10.34
CA LEU A 274 -5.41 -17.04 8.97
C LEU A 274 -3.92 -16.68 8.88
N THR A 275 -3.06 -17.67 8.66
CA THR A 275 -1.61 -17.50 8.62
C THR A 275 -1.03 -17.78 7.23
N ALA A 276 0.27 -17.51 7.09
CA ALA A 276 1.01 -17.80 5.87
C ALA A 276 1.05 -19.30 5.54
N GLU A 277 0.94 -20.17 6.54
CA GLU A 277 0.97 -21.62 6.35
C GLU A 277 -0.26 -22.10 5.57
N GLU A 278 -1.45 -21.64 5.95
CA GLU A 278 -2.69 -22.00 5.25
C GLU A 278 -2.70 -21.49 3.80
N LEU A 279 -2.26 -20.25 3.57
CA LEU A 279 -2.30 -19.64 2.23
C LEU A 279 -1.17 -20.08 1.30
N ARG A 280 -0.18 -20.83 1.76
CA ARG A 280 0.93 -21.29 0.92
C ARG A 280 0.46 -22.27 -0.17
N THR A 281 -0.53 -23.11 0.14
CA THR A 281 -1.01 -24.19 -0.74
C THR A 281 -2.52 -24.15 -1.00
N THR A 282 -3.27 -23.48 -0.13
CA THR A 282 -4.73 -23.36 -0.24
C THR A 282 -5.11 -22.25 -1.22
N PRO A 283 -6.03 -22.48 -2.18
CA PRO A 283 -6.58 -21.40 -3.00
C PRO A 283 -7.17 -20.30 -2.14
N PHE A 284 -6.87 -19.05 -2.47
CA PHE A 284 -7.48 -17.90 -1.82
C PHE A 284 -7.41 -16.69 -2.73
N LEU A 285 -8.57 -16.14 -3.13
CA LEU A 285 -8.71 -15.11 -4.15
C LEU A 285 -7.88 -15.38 -5.42
N PRO A 286 -8.05 -16.54 -6.09
CA PRO A 286 -7.26 -16.84 -7.28
C PRO A 286 -7.40 -15.74 -8.33
N GLU A 287 -6.28 -15.15 -8.75
CA GLU A 287 -6.24 -14.03 -9.70
C GLU A 287 -7.01 -12.76 -9.24
N GLY A 288 -7.37 -12.69 -7.96
CA GLY A 288 -8.10 -11.60 -7.34
C GLY A 288 -7.20 -10.47 -6.82
N MET A 289 -7.81 -9.54 -6.11
CA MET A 289 -7.16 -8.42 -5.43
C MET A 289 -7.65 -8.36 -3.98
N TRP A 290 -6.74 -8.05 -3.05
CA TRP A 290 -7.08 -8.04 -1.63
C TRP A 290 -6.71 -6.72 -0.95
N PHE A 291 -7.69 -6.03 -0.39
CA PHE A 291 -7.51 -4.94 0.55
C PHE A 291 -7.61 -5.49 1.99
N CYS A 292 -6.49 -5.53 2.69
CA CYS A 292 -6.36 -6.07 4.04
C CYS A 292 -6.20 -4.95 5.07
N LEU A 293 -7.27 -4.68 5.83
CA LEU A 293 -7.28 -3.74 6.94
C LEU A 293 -7.05 -4.50 8.26
N ALA A 294 -5.79 -4.54 8.67
CA ALA A 294 -5.34 -5.19 9.90
C ALA A 294 -3.95 -4.67 10.31
N CYS A 295 -3.70 -4.53 11.62
CA CYS A 295 -2.39 -4.14 12.15
C CYS A 295 -1.29 -5.08 11.65
N PHE A 296 -0.19 -4.53 11.15
CA PHE A 296 0.93 -5.30 10.60
C PHE A 296 0.55 -6.23 9.42
N GLY A 297 -0.63 -6.07 8.82
CA GLY A 297 -1.14 -6.97 7.77
C GLY A 297 -0.30 -6.99 6.49
N ALA A 298 0.46 -5.93 6.22
CA ALA A 298 1.46 -5.88 5.16
C ALA A 298 2.89 -5.91 5.68
N ALA A 299 3.19 -5.20 6.77
CA ALA A 299 4.57 -5.02 7.21
C ALA A 299 4.73 -4.61 8.67
N THR A 300 5.92 -4.89 9.20
CA THR A 300 6.40 -4.46 10.52
C THR A 300 7.63 -3.56 10.31
N PRO A 301 7.46 -2.22 10.35
CA PRO A 301 8.55 -1.28 10.13
C PRO A 301 9.53 -1.25 11.32
N PRO A 302 10.73 -0.67 11.15
CA PRO A 302 11.72 -0.59 12.24
C PRO A 302 11.27 0.37 13.34
N ARG A 303 10.40 1.33 13.01
CA ARG A 303 9.80 2.29 13.95
C ARG A 303 8.34 2.49 13.59
N SER A 304 7.49 2.60 14.60
CA SER A 304 6.11 2.99 14.37
C SER A 304 6.03 4.48 14.07
N ALA A 305 5.23 4.85 13.05
CA ALA A 305 4.92 6.25 12.77
C ALA A 305 4.20 6.92 13.95
N PHE A 306 3.49 6.11 14.76
CA PHE A 306 2.71 6.55 15.92
C PHE A 306 3.50 6.59 17.23
N HIS A 307 4.74 6.07 17.24
CA HIS A 307 5.52 5.90 18.46
C HIS A 307 5.67 7.20 19.27
N ALA A 308 6.07 8.29 18.62
CA ALA A 308 6.30 9.56 19.31
C ALA A 308 5.00 10.07 19.97
N TRP A 309 3.89 10.00 19.25
CA TRP A 309 2.59 10.44 19.75
C TRP A 309 2.07 9.57 20.90
N LEU A 310 2.11 8.25 20.75
CA LEU A 310 1.70 7.33 21.82
C LEU A 310 2.56 7.49 23.07
N THR A 311 3.86 7.75 22.91
CA THR A 311 4.79 8.02 24.02
C THR A 311 4.42 9.31 24.75
N LEU A 312 4.08 10.38 24.02
CA LEU A 312 3.66 11.65 24.61
C LEU A 312 2.33 11.49 25.35
N LEU A 313 1.34 10.80 24.76
CA LEU A 313 0.07 10.50 25.43
C LEU A 313 0.27 9.73 26.73
N ALA A 314 1.12 8.70 26.73
CA ALA A 314 1.41 7.92 27.92
C ALA A 314 2.05 8.75 29.06
N ARG A 315 2.82 9.79 28.71
CA ARG A 315 3.43 10.72 29.69
C ARG A 315 2.41 11.68 30.31
N GLU A 316 1.44 12.15 29.52
CA GLU A 316 0.37 13.07 29.95
C GLU A 316 -0.79 12.38 30.69
N GLY A 317 -0.60 11.14 31.17
CA GLY A 317 -1.61 10.38 31.91
C GLY A 317 -2.58 9.59 31.03
N GLY A 318 -2.33 9.50 29.72
CA GLY A 318 -3.05 8.62 28.79
C GLY A 318 -2.68 7.14 28.95
N GLN A 319 -3.26 6.29 28.09
CA GLN A 319 -3.16 4.83 28.13
C GLN A 319 -1.70 4.33 27.96
N LYS A 320 -0.95 4.23 29.07
CA LYS A 320 0.44 3.74 29.10
C LYS A 320 0.60 2.37 28.45
N ASP A 321 -0.38 1.49 28.65
CA ASP A 321 -0.35 0.11 28.19
C ASP A 321 -0.32 0.02 26.65
N LEU A 322 -1.09 0.85 25.94
CA LEU A 322 -1.09 0.89 24.48
C LEU A 322 0.29 1.23 23.93
N SER A 323 0.93 2.29 24.45
CA SER A 323 2.25 2.71 23.98
C SER A 323 3.34 1.63 24.14
N GLN A 324 3.24 0.82 25.20
CA GLN A 324 4.13 -0.30 25.44
C GLN A 324 3.84 -1.46 24.50
N GLU A 325 2.57 -1.83 24.30
CA GLU A 325 2.19 -2.91 23.37
C GLU A 325 2.65 -2.66 21.93
N VAL A 326 2.58 -1.40 21.47
CA VAL A 326 3.11 -1.01 20.14
C VAL A 326 4.61 -1.25 20.07
N LEU A 327 5.35 -0.70 21.03
CA LEU A 327 6.82 -0.81 21.09
C LEU A 327 7.27 -2.27 21.15
N GLU A 328 6.56 -3.09 21.92
CA GLU A 328 6.86 -4.50 22.07
C GLU A 328 6.56 -5.33 20.81
N SER A 329 5.73 -4.81 19.90
CA SER A 329 5.43 -5.45 18.61
C SER A 329 6.40 -5.04 17.50
N LEU A 330 7.27 -4.05 17.72
CA LEU A 330 8.27 -3.61 16.75
C LEU A 330 9.59 -4.40 16.88
N PRO A 331 10.44 -4.41 15.84
CA PRO A 331 11.78 -4.97 15.93
C PRO A 331 12.61 -4.20 16.95
N LYS A 332 13.38 -4.91 17.76
CA LYS A 332 14.33 -4.31 18.71
C LYS A 332 15.61 -3.88 18.01
N GLU A 333 16.48 -3.18 18.74
CA GLU A 333 17.82 -2.85 18.27
C GLU A 333 18.57 -4.14 17.85
N GLY A 334 19.09 -4.13 16.62
CA GLY A 334 19.75 -5.29 16.01
C GLY A 334 18.81 -6.29 15.31
N GLU A 335 17.49 -6.15 15.45
CA GLU A 335 16.50 -6.92 14.69
C GLU A 335 16.07 -6.15 13.43
N ARG A 336 15.80 -6.87 12.34
CA ARG A 336 15.46 -6.25 11.05
C ARG A 336 13.94 -6.07 10.90
N PRO A 337 13.48 -4.99 10.24
CA PRO A 337 12.08 -4.88 9.81
C PRO A 337 11.75 -5.90 8.71
N PHE A 338 10.46 -6.23 8.57
CA PHE A 338 10.02 -7.27 7.65
C PHE A 338 8.62 -7.04 7.07
N LEU A 339 8.37 -7.53 5.87
CA LEU A 339 7.01 -7.74 5.37
C LEU A 339 6.33 -8.92 6.07
N ALA A 340 5.02 -8.83 6.31
CA ALA A 340 4.26 -9.90 6.93
C ALA A 340 4.26 -11.17 6.05
N ALA A 341 4.42 -12.36 6.65
CA ALA A 341 4.50 -13.61 5.90
C ALA A 341 3.20 -13.97 5.17
N LEU A 342 2.04 -13.58 5.71
CA LEU A 342 0.72 -13.90 5.15
C LEU A 342 0.55 -13.41 3.70
N PRO A 343 0.72 -12.11 3.39
CA PRO A 343 0.61 -11.63 2.02
C PRO A 343 1.71 -12.20 1.11
N GLN A 344 2.91 -12.48 1.63
CA GLN A 344 3.96 -13.13 0.83
C GLN A 344 3.54 -14.52 0.35
N ALA A 345 3.00 -15.34 1.26
CA ALA A 345 2.51 -16.68 0.93
C ALA A 345 1.34 -16.63 -0.07
N ALA A 346 0.40 -15.69 0.11
CA ALA A 346 -0.71 -15.48 -0.81
C ALA A 346 -0.22 -15.06 -2.21
N LEU A 347 0.75 -14.15 -2.30
CA LEU A 347 1.32 -13.71 -3.58
C LEU A 347 2.14 -14.84 -4.24
N ALA A 348 2.93 -15.61 -3.49
CA ALA A 348 3.69 -16.72 -4.06
C ALA A 348 2.81 -17.90 -4.52
N ASN A 349 1.64 -18.09 -3.92
CA ASN A 349 0.73 -19.17 -4.28
C ASN A 349 0.18 -18.99 -5.71
N PRO A 350 0.33 -19.97 -6.62
CA PRO A 350 -0.20 -19.91 -7.99
C PRO A 350 -1.72 -19.74 -8.07
N ARG A 351 -2.47 -20.09 -7.02
CA ARG A 351 -3.92 -19.92 -6.87
C ARG A 351 -4.28 -18.83 -5.85
N GLY A 352 -3.38 -17.87 -5.67
CA GLY A 352 -3.56 -16.69 -4.80
C GLY A 352 -3.90 -15.40 -5.56
N PRO A 353 -4.01 -14.25 -4.86
CA PRO A 353 -4.27 -12.95 -5.46
C PRO A 353 -3.09 -12.44 -6.30
N LEU A 354 -3.37 -11.48 -7.19
CA LEU A 354 -2.37 -10.78 -8.00
C LEU A 354 -1.70 -9.64 -7.25
N ALA A 355 -2.46 -8.96 -6.38
CA ALA A 355 -1.94 -7.87 -5.58
C ALA A 355 -2.71 -7.74 -4.25
N ILE A 356 -2.02 -7.19 -3.25
CA ILE A 356 -2.57 -6.99 -1.90
C ILE A 356 -2.25 -5.57 -1.45
N ILE A 357 -3.26 -4.77 -1.13
CA ILE A 357 -3.10 -3.52 -0.40
C ILE A 357 -3.27 -3.85 1.07
N GLY A 358 -2.27 -3.56 1.90
CA GLY A 358 -2.36 -3.80 3.33
C GLY A 358 -1.64 -2.75 4.15
N HIS A 359 -1.85 -2.78 5.46
CA HIS A 359 -1.29 -1.78 6.36
C HIS A 359 0.07 -2.22 6.93
N GLY A 360 1.09 -1.37 6.78
CA GLY A 360 2.35 -1.49 7.51
C GLY A 360 2.26 -0.69 8.81
N ASP A 361 2.67 -1.28 9.94
CA ASP A 361 2.41 -0.76 11.30
C ASP A 361 0.95 -0.97 11.76
N LEU A 362 0.57 -0.36 12.88
CA LEU A 362 -0.80 -0.37 13.41
C LEU A 362 -1.80 0.27 12.47
N ALA A 363 -2.88 -0.46 12.19
CA ALA A 363 -4.03 0.03 11.43
C ALA A 363 -5.05 0.64 12.38
N TRP A 364 -5.33 1.93 12.22
CA TRP A 364 -6.32 2.64 13.01
C TRP A 364 -7.60 2.87 12.21
N THR A 365 -8.62 3.41 12.87
CA THR A 365 -9.87 3.78 12.20
C THR A 365 -9.81 5.16 11.54
N TYR A 366 -8.75 5.94 11.75
CA TYR A 366 -8.64 7.33 11.28
C TYR A 366 -8.68 7.45 9.74
N GLY A 367 -8.21 6.46 9.00
CA GLY A 367 -8.23 6.45 7.54
C GLY A 367 -9.65 6.48 6.97
N PHE A 368 -10.64 6.00 7.72
CA PHE A 368 -12.05 5.93 7.30
C PHE A 368 -13.04 6.55 8.31
N THR A 369 -12.57 7.34 9.28
CA THR A 369 -13.43 8.05 10.25
C THR A 369 -13.08 9.54 10.31
N THR A 370 -13.96 10.34 10.91
CA THR A 370 -13.69 11.77 11.20
C THR A 370 -13.75 11.98 12.70
N VAL A 371 -12.68 12.50 13.30
CA VAL A 371 -12.68 12.86 14.73
C VAL A 371 -13.65 14.02 15.00
N GLY A 372 -14.34 13.99 16.14
CA GLY A 372 -15.37 14.98 16.50
C GLY A 372 -16.72 14.75 15.79
N ALA A 373 -16.78 13.91 14.77
CA ALA A 373 -17.99 13.49 14.08
C ALA A 373 -17.98 11.97 13.85
N ALA A 374 -17.89 11.20 14.93
CA ALA A 374 -17.82 9.72 14.90
C ALA A 374 -18.98 9.04 14.14
N SER A 375 -20.05 9.77 13.82
CA SER A 375 -21.18 9.33 12.99
C SER A 375 -21.00 9.58 11.48
N ARG A 376 -19.95 10.29 11.04
CA ARG A 376 -19.63 10.56 9.63
C ARG A 376 -18.40 9.77 9.19
N GLY A 377 -18.63 8.55 8.72
CA GLY A 377 -17.59 7.70 8.12
C GLY A 377 -17.04 8.30 6.82
N ARG A 378 -15.74 8.08 6.56
CA ARG A 378 -15.04 8.40 5.30
C ARG A 378 -14.70 7.12 4.53
N ALA A 379 -15.61 6.14 4.57
CA ALA A 379 -15.49 4.87 3.85
C ALA A 379 -15.17 5.05 2.36
N SER A 380 -15.62 6.15 1.74
CA SER A 380 -15.37 6.48 0.33
C SER A 380 -13.90 6.42 -0.09
N ARG A 381 -12.96 6.62 0.83
CA ARG A 381 -11.51 6.50 0.53
C ARG A 381 -11.10 5.08 0.20
N ILE A 382 -11.49 4.12 1.04
CA ILE A 382 -11.23 2.70 0.84
C ILE A 382 -12.15 2.17 -0.26
N THR A 383 -13.44 2.52 -0.23
CA THR A 383 -14.41 2.13 -1.26
C THR A 383 -13.97 2.61 -2.65
N GLY A 384 -13.38 3.80 -2.78
CA GLY A 384 -12.83 4.29 -4.05
C GLY A 384 -11.69 3.43 -4.59
N ALA A 385 -10.77 2.97 -3.74
CA ALA A 385 -9.72 2.04 -4.14
C ALA A 385 -10.30 0.69 -4.59
N LEU A 386 -11.30 0.16 -3.86
CA LEU A 386 -12.00 -1.07 -4.23
C LEU A 386 -12.74 -0.92 -5.57
N GLU A 387 -13.34 0.24 -5.84
CA GLU A 387 -14.04 0.55 -7.09
C GLU A 387 -13.07 0.51 -8.27
N VAL A 388 -11.90 1.12 -8.12
CA VAL A 388 -10.85 1.15 -9.13
C VAL A 388 -10.42 -0.28 -9.49
N LEU A 389 -10.23 -1.14 -8.48
CA LEU A 389 -9.91 -2.57 -8.69
C LEU A 389 -11.07 -3.31 -9.37
N ALA A 390 -12.31 -3.13 -8.91
CA ALA A 390 -13.49 -3.81 -9.43
C ALA A 390 -13.80 -3.42 -10.89
N ASN A 391 -13.39 -2.23 -11.31
CA ASN A 391 -13.47 -1.76 -12.69
C ASN A 391 -12.31 -2.28 -13.58
N GLY A 392 -11.44 -3.15 -13.05
CA GLY A 392 -10.33 -3.75 -13.81
C GLY A 392 -9.12 -2.83 -14.01
N SER A 393 -9.00 -1.75 -13.24
CA SER A 393 -7.78 -0.93 -13.27
C SER A 393 -6.61 -1.64 -12.61
N ARG A 394 -5.40 -1.17 -12.94
CA ARG A 394 -4.15 -1.68 -12.36
C ARG A 394 -4.06 -1.37 -10.87
N ALA A 395 -3.46 -2.28 -10.10
CA ALA A 395 -3.42 -2.22 -8.65
C ALA A 395 -2.76 -0.94 -8.10
N GLY A 396 -1.73 -0.43 -8.79
CA GLY A 396 -1.08 0.83 -8.44
C GLY A 396 -2.01 2.06 -8.55
N VAL A 397 -2.95 2.05 -9.50
CA VAL A 397 -3.97 3.11 -9.65
C VAL A 397 -4.95 3.08 -8.47
N ALA A 398 -5.30 1.89 -7.99
CA ALA A 398 -6.15 1.73 -6.82
C ALA A 398 -5.48 2.26 -5.54
N LEU A 399 -4.18 1.98 -5.34
CA LEU A 399 -3.45 2.60 -4.24
C LEU A 399 -3.39 4.12 -4.39
N ASP A 400 -3.13 4.66 -5.59
CA ASP A 400 -3.11 6.12 -5.78
C ASP A 400 -4.46 6.78 -5.47
N ALA A 401 -5.59 6.12 -5.74
CA ALA A 401 -6.91 6.61 -5.36
C ALA A 401 -7.01 6.84 -3.83
N LEU A 402 -6.38 5.97 -3.03
CA LEU A 402 -6.25 6.17 -1.58
C LEU A 402 -5.22 7.26 -1.25
N MET A 403 -4.08 7.30 -1.95
CA MET A 403 -3.03 8.31 -1.72
C MET A 403 -3.49 9.74 -2.03
N ARG A 404 -4.54 9.94 -2.83
CA ARG A 404 -5.20 11.25 -2.99
C ARG A 404 -5.69 11.79 -1.64
N ALA A 405 -6.37 10.96 -0.86
CA ALA A 405 -6.82 11.34 0.48
C ALA A 405 -5.64 11.65 1.42
N TYR A 406 -4.55 10.87 1.33
CA TYR A 406 -3.33 11.17 2.09
C TYR A 406 -2.79 12.58 1.73
N ARG A 407 -2.73 12.91 0.44
CA ARG A 407 -2.21 14.21 -0.04
C ARG A 407 -3.09 15.37 0.45
N GLU A 408 -4.42 15.22 0.41
CA GLU A 408 -5.37 16.20 0.94
C GLU A 408 -5.18 16.45 2.45
N VAL A 409 -5.02 15.38 3.23
CA VAL A 409 -4.80 15.50 4.69
C VAL A 409 -3.44 16.16 4.97
N ASN A 410 -2.42 15.84 4.19
CA ASN A 410 -1.10 16.45 4.31
C ASN A 410 -1.11 17.96 3.99
N ASP A 411 -1.86 18.38 2.97
CA ASP A 411 -2.07 19.80 2.64
C ASP A 411 -2.78 20.54 3.79
N GLY A 412 -3.78 19.91 4.40
CA GLY A 412 -4.42 20.43 5.60
C GLY A 412 -3.46 20.66 6.77
N LEU A 413 -2.50 19.76 6.99
CA LEU A 413 -1.48 19.95 8.04
C LEU A 413 -0.52 21.11 7.72
N MET A 414 -0.18 21.31 6.44
CA MET A 414 0.68 22.42 6.01
C MET A 414 -0.04 23.77 6.09
N THR A 415 -1.35 23.79 5.85
CA THR A 415 -2.19 24.98 6.05
C THR A 415 -2.19 25.40 7.52
N GLU A 416 -2.43 24.47 8.44
CA GLU A 416 -2.37 24.73 9.89
C GLU A 416 -0.98 25.22 10.34
N TYR A 417 0.09 24.70 9.74
CA TYR A 417 1.45 25.20 10.00
C TYR A 417 1.61 26.67 9.61
N GLN A 418 1.10 27.08 8.44
CA GLN A 418 1.15 28.46 7.97
C GLN A 418 0.32 29.39 8.88
N GLU A 419 -0.91 29.00 9.22
CA GLU A 419 -1.78 29.78 10.12
C GLU A 419 -1.13 30.02 11.49
N ARG A 420 -0.41 29.03 12.02
CA ARG A 420 0.40 29.17 13.25
C ARG A 420 1.54 30.17 13.10
N GLN A 421 2.23 30.18 11.96
CA GLN A 421 3.29 31.16 11.72
C GLN A 421 2.72 32.58 11.61
N ASP A 422 1.63 32.75 10.89
CA ASP A 422 0.98 34.05 10.73
C ASP A 422 0.47 34.59 12.07
N ALA A 423 -0.17 33.76 12.89
CA ALA A 423 -0.61 34.13 14.22
C ALA A 423 0.57 34.55 15.12
N ARG A 424 1.70 33.84 15.06
CA ARG A 424 2.92 34.21 15.81
C ARG A 424 3.48 35.55 15.37
N LEU A 425 3.55 35.80 14.06
CA LEU A 425 4.02 37.08 13.51
C LEU A 425 3.13 38.25 13.92
N GLU A 426 1.82 38.03 13.99
CA GLU A 426 0.82 39.03 14.35
C GLU A 426 0.58 39.14 15.87
N GLY A 427 1.26 38.33 16.70
CA GLY A 427 1.06 38.30 18.15
C GLY A 427 -0.32 37.78 18.58
N ARG A 428 -1.00 37.01 17.72
CA ARG A 428 -2.29 36.38 18.02
C ARG A 428 -2.11 35.01 18.68
N PRO A 429 -3.12 34.52 19.43
CA PRO A 429 -3.15 33.14 19.91
C PRO A 429 -3.05 32.12 18.76
N ASP A 430 -2.51 30.94 19.05
CA ASP A 430 -2.49 29.81 18.10
C ASP A 430 -3.95 29.48 17.68
N PRO A 431 -4.30 29.61 16.40
CA PRO A 431 -5.67 29.42 15.94
C PRO A 431 -6.04 27.94 15.75
N VAL A 432 -5.06 27.03 15.82
CA VAL A 432 -5.26 25.62 15.51
C VAL A 432 -5.63 24.85 16.77
N ASP A 433 -6.78 24.17 16.75
CA ASP A 433 -7.18 23.25 17.81
C ASP A 433 -6.19 22.07 17.91
N PRO A 434 -5.52 21.86 19.06
CA PRO A 434 -4.58 20.75 19.24
C PRO A 434 -5.21 19.37 19.03
N VAL A 435 -6.49 19.17 19.35
CA VAL A 435 -7.19 17.89 19.20
C VAL A 435 -7.44 17.60 17.72
N GLU A 436 -7.90 18.59 16.96
CA GLU A 436 -8.11 18.45 15.52
C GLU A 436 -6.78 18.23 14.78
N HIS A 437 -5.72 18.95 15.17
CA HIS A 437 -4.38 18.76 14.64
C HIS A 437 -3.85 17.34 14.88
N ALA A 438 -4.00 16.82 16.11
CA ALA A 438 -3.59 15.46 16.44
C ALA A 438 -4.39 14.42 15.65
N ALA A 439 -5.70 14.61 15.51
CA ALA A 439 -6.56 13.76 14.70
C ALA A 439 -6.14 13.72 13.22
N ARG A 440 -5.85 14.89 12.64
CA ARG A 440 -5.39 15.02 11.25
C ARG A 440 -4.02 14.37 11.06
N TRP A 441 -3.13 14.49 12.04
CA TRP A 441 -1.83 13.81 12.04
C TRP A 441 -1.96 12.28 12.10
N MET A 442 -2.85 11.76 12.95
CA MET A 442 -3.16 10.33 13.02
C MET A 442 -3.72 9.82 11.70
N GLU A 443 -4.69 10.54 11.13
CA GLU A 443 -5.28 10.26 9.82
C GLU A 443 -4.24 10.23 8.70
N ARG A 444 -3.33 11.21 8.67
CA ARG A 444 -2.24 11.27 7.70
C ARG A 444 -1.36 10.02 7.78
N ASN A 445 -0.99 9.58 8.98
CA ASN A 445 -0.09 8.44 9.15
C ASN A 445 -0.78 7.10 8.90
N ASP A 446 -2.06 6.97 9.26
CA ASP A 446 -2.86 5.79 8.95
C ASP A 446 -3.05 5.63 7.43
N LEU A 447 -3.37 6.71 6.71
CA LEU A 447 -3.44 6.66 5.24
C LEU A 447 -2.08 6.33 4.60
N ARG A 448 -0.98 6.88 5.13
CA ARG A 448 0.38 6.60 4.65
C ARG A 448 0.85 5.16 4.92
N GLY A 449 0.25 4.48 5.90
CA GLY A 449 0.59 3.12 6.29
C GLY A 449 0.14 2.07 5.28
N TYR A 450 -0.81 2.39 4.40
CA TYR A 450 -1.22 1.48 3.33
C TYR A 450 -0.16 1.37 2.23
N VAL A 451 0.25 0.13 1.96
CA VAL A 451 1.21 -0.22 0.92
C VAL A 451 0.64 -1.28 -0.01
N LEU A 452 1.06 -1.24 -1.27
CA LEU A 452 0.73 -2.26 -2.26
C LEU A 452 1.85 -3.30 -2.33
N LEU A 453 1.45 -4.56 -2.25
CA LEU A 453 2.28 -5.74 -2.42
C LEU A 453 1.90 -6.45 -3.72
N GLY A 454 2.91 -6.87 -4.49
CA GLY A 454 2.78 -7.34 -5.87
C GLY A 454 3.19 -6.27 -6.90
N ASP A 455 3.10 -6.65 -8.17
CA ASP A 455 3.31 -5.79 -9.34
C ASP A 455 2.22 -4.70 -9.39
N PRO A 456 2.59 -3.41 -9.34
CA PRO A 456 1.60 -2.32 -9.41
C PRO A 456 0.86 -2.26 -10.74
N ALA A 457 1.38 -2.89 -11.80
CA ALA A 457 0.73 -2.97 -13.08
C ALA A 457 -0.24 -4.17 -13.21
N ALA A 458 -0.26 -5.11 -12.24
CA ALA A 458 -1.22 -6.21 -12.27
C ALA A 458 -2.66 -5.68 -12.20
N ARG A 459 -3.58 -6.36 -12.91
CA ARG A 459 -5.00 -6.02 -12.96
C ARG A 459 -5.83 -7.29 -13.06
N LEU A 460 -7.11 -7.19 -12.67
CA LEU A 460 -8.05 -8.28 -12.88
C LEU A 460 -8.28 -8.52 -14.37
N CYS A 461 -8.33 -9.79 -14.76
CA CYS A 461 -8.80 -10.19 -16.08
C CYS A 461 -10.33 -10.28 -16.02
N LEU A 462 -11.01 -9.19 -16.36
CA LEU A 462 -12.47 -9.06 -16.37
C LEU A 462 -12.98 -8.90 -17.80
N ARG A 463 -14.24 -9.25 -18.03
CA ARG A 463 -14.96 -8.87 -19.25
C ARG A 463 -14.81 -7.36 -19.48
N SER A 464 -14.35 -6.95 -20.68
CA SER A 464 -14.37 -5.53 -21.01
C SER A 464 -15.82 -5.07 -20.98
N ALA A 465 -16.17 -4.19 -20.06
CA ALA A 465 -17.38 -3.41 -20.20
C ALA A 465 -17.19 -2.62 -21.50
N GLY A 466 -17.89 -3.01 -22.56
CA GLY A 466 -18.02 -2.15 -23.73
C GLY A 466 -18.54 -0.82 -23.20
N ILE A 467 -17.74 0.23 -23.35
CA ILE A 467 -18.17 1.60 -23.07
C ILE A 467 -19.17 1.99 -24.14
#